data_AF-A0A6A4V831-F1
#
_entry.id   AF-A0A6A4V831-F1
#
_cell.length_a   1.000
_cell.length_b   1.000
_cell.length_c   1.000
_cell.angle_alpha   90.00
_cell.angle_beta   90.00
_cell.angle_gamma   90.00
#
_symmetry.space_group_name_H-M   'P 1'
#
loop_
_entity.id
_entity.type
_entity.pdbx_description
1 polymer ?
#
loop_
_entity_poly.entity_id
_entity_poly.type
_entity_poly.pdbx_seq_one_letter_code
_entity_poly.pdbx_strand_id
1 'polypeptide(L)'
;MCWEWRATTLNPYYEGNALSRMISDDRFILPTLDRWEFGADDTGDLLVPANAERLVASAGPGVNLVTADGSVDCQGQPAEQESVVSDLHTCEVLCALRTLQPGGTLVIKMFTFFEASSVCLLYVLNCCFEEVSVVKPSCSKAGNSEVYVVCRRRLTDGPPAQLLTTWWRHYSSDGQRRPLLAREHVPDSFVQQIVSCARLFKSLQEAEISRNLRLFAASEDDSSVWQELEMVRRAAVAEYVRRCRLTPIDKHLRLTHPLDTRLYTVFQVENKSGAGTYEQRTGSRSAADRLRSLGEQLAALPVPEPPIEPVLWRPSAPNNTDPSLVTTGRPPARLLASKFCCLHQVRLLVGALEAAAELRPAALEAEGEPSVSATPEGVTVTLPWRAEPRPCDAAAVTALRDGVTLLRPGQTLEMTGLYLVHRLNISLLQLMVARAGPEAAVQLTVSDSVPPVPKLLLRPVSDPTELVSLLDWVIPLVADGNCLSLLPLPQLCQRPAAEQLVAYNGRVVRAVTQYLVQCGGDEVVPGQTIVPD
;
A
#
# COMPACT_ATOMS: atom_id res chain seq x y z
N MET A 1 4.87 23.96 -22.09
CA MET A 1 3.55 23.79 -21.45
C MET A 1 3.75 22.91 -20.24
N CYS A 2 3.37 23.38 -19.05
CA CYS A 2 3.33 22.55 -17.85
C CYS A 2 1.90 22.01 -17.74
N TRP A 3 1.72 20.71 -17.63
CA TRP A 3 0.40 20.12 -17.38
C TRP A 3 0.07 20.30 -15.91
N GLU A 4 -1.12 20.84 -15.61
CA GLU A 4 -1.69 20.74 -14.27
C GLU A 4 -2.44 19.43 -14.15
N TRP A 5 -2.18 18.68 -13.08
CA TRP A 5 -2.77 17.36 -12.87
C TRP A 5 -2.99 17.07 -11.40
N ARG A 6 -3.94 16.17 -11.15
CA ARG A 6 -4.23 15.51 -9.88
C ARG A 6 -4.30 14.01 -10.11
N ALA A 7 -3.85 13.21 -9.15
CA ALA A 7 -3.89 11.76 -9.23
C ALA A 7 -4.29 11.14 -7.90
N THR A 8 -4.74 9.90 -7.92
CA THR A 8 -4.96 9.07 -6.74
C THR A 8 -4.52 7.64 -7.01
N THR A 9 -4.24 6.91 -5.94
CA THR A 9 -3.92 5.49 -5.88
C THR A 9 -4.10 5.08 -4.42
N LEU A 10 -4.14 3.78 -4.12
CA LEU A 10 -3.95 3.31 -2.76
C LEU A 10 -2.66 3.90 -2.18
N ASN A 11 -2.79 4.55 -1.03
CA ASN A 11 -1.70 5.30 -0.40
C ASN A 11 -0.56 4.36 0.00
N PRO A 12 0.66 4.47 -0.59
CA PRO A 12 1.81 3.61 -0.28
C PRO A 12 2.34 3.79 1.15
N TYR A 13 1.87 4.80 1.87
CA TYR A 13 2.22 5.09 3.25
C TYR A 13 1.14 4.68 4.25
N TYR A 14 0.01 4.14 3.79
CA TYR A 14 -1.02 3.58 4.66
C TYR A 14 -0.82 2.07 4.84
N GLU A 15 -0.47 1.65 6.06
CA GLU A 15 -0.06 0.29 6.39
C GLU A 15 -1.17 -0.76 6.25
N GLY A 16 -2.43 -0.31 6.21
CA GLY A 16 -3.60 -1.16 5.99
C GLY A 16 -3.83 -1.51 4.52
N ASN A 17 -3.03 -0.98 3.58
CA ASN A 17 -3.09 -1.37 2.18
C ASN A 17 -2.23 -2.60 1.92
N ALA A 18 -2.84 -3.68 1.41
CA ALA A 18 -2.13 -4.90 1.05
C ALA A 18 -1.20 -4.69 -0.16
N LEU A 19 0.01 -5.25 -0.09
CA LEU A 19 0.98 -5.24 -1.21
C LEU A 19 0.45 -5.93 -2.48
N SER A 20 -0.50 -6.86 -2.35
CA SER A 20 -1.18 -7.49 -3.47
C SER A 20 -2.19 -6.58 -4.18
N ARG A 21 -2.56 -5.45 -3.58
CA ARG A 21 -3.54 -4.50 -4.15
C ARG A 21 -2.91 -3.17 -4.53
N MET A 22 -1.78 -2.83 -3.91
CA MET A 22 -1.16 -1.52 -4.01
C MET A 22 0.23 -1.58 -4.65
N ILE A 23 0.56 -0.57 -5.44
CA ILE A 23 1.92 -0.35 -5.91
C ILE A 23 2.70 0.35 -4.79
N SER A 24 3.69 -0.34 -4.21
CA SER A 24 4.53 0.23 -3.15
C SER A 24 5.59 1.20 -3.67
N ASP A 25 5.86 1.25 -4.97
CA ASP A 25 6.85 2.15 -5.56
C ASP A 25 6.37 3.61 -5.51
N ASP A 26 7.05 4.43 -4.72
CA ASP A 26 6.73 5.83 -4.51
C ASP A 26 7.71 6.79 -5.19
N ARG A 27 8.61 6.30 -6.06
CA ARG A 27 9.62 7.15 -6.72
C ARG A 27 9.00 8.27 -7.55
N PHE A 28 7.78 8.06 -8.02
CA PHE A 28 6.99 9.09 -8.69
C PHE A 28 6.09 9.87 -7.71
N ILE A 29 5.47 9.17 -6.76
CA ILE A 29 4.52 9.74 -5.79
C ILE A 29 5.20 10.76 -4.87
N LEU A 30 6.30 10.36 -4.23
CA LEU A 30 7.01 11.14 -3.23
C LEU A 30 7.44 12.55 -3.71
N PRO A 31 8.17 12.71 -4.83
CA PRO A 31 8.59 14.03 -5.29
C PRO A 31 7.44 14.89 -5.84
N THR A 32 6.25 14.31 -6.03
CA THR A 32 5.07 15.00 -6.57
C THR A 32 3.88 14.94 -5.60
N LEU A 33 4.12 14.74 -4.31
CA LEU A 33 3.08 14.44 -3.31
C LEU A 33 1.94 15.47 -3.28
N ASP A 34 2.23 16.74 -3.57
CA ASP A 34 1.26 17.84 -3.70
C ASP A 34 0.24 17.66 -4.84
N ARG A 35 0.49 16.70 -5.73
CA ARG A 35 -0.38 16.30 -6.85
C ARG A 35 -1.22 15.07 -6.55
N TRP A 36 -0.97 14.38 -5.42
CA TRP A 36 -1.67 13.16 -5.05
C TRP A 36 -2.78 13.42 -4.04
N GLU A 37 -3.88 12.71 -4.24
CA GLU A 37 -5.07 12.76 -3.44
C GLU A 37 -5.35 11.38 -2.83
N PHE A 38 -5.19 11.23 -1.52
CA PHE A 38 -5.45 9.95 -0.83
C PHE A 38 -6.83 9.90 -0.15
N GLY A 39 -7.68 10.91 -0.39
CA GLY A 39 -9.06 10.92 0.04
C GLY A 39 -9.26 11.51 1.43
N ALA A 40 -10.47 11.29 1.97
CA ALA A 40 -10.87 11.79 3.27
C ALA A 40 -10.29 10.95 4.42
N ASP A 41 -10.02 9.66 4.16
CA ASP A 41 -9.51 8.73 5.17
C ASP A 41 -8.02 8.33 4.99
N ASP A 42 -7.32 9.01 4.08
CA ASP A 42 -5.89 8.81 3.72
C ASP A 42 -5.55 7.40 3.17
N THR A 43 -6.52 6.51 2.94
CA THR A 43 -6.24 5.16 2.42
C THR A 43 -5.95 5.16 0.92
N GLY A 44 -6.46 6.17 0.19
CA GLY A 44 -6.43 6.22 -1.27
C GLY A 44 -7.36 5.22 -1.95
N ASP A 45 -8.24 4.54 -1.20
CA ASP A 45 -9.19 3.59 -1.77
C ASP A 45 -10.32 4.34 -2.48
N LEU A 46 -10.32 4.29 -3.81
CA LEU A 46 -11.34 4.91 -4.67
C LEU A 46 -12.72 4.26 -4.51
N LEU A 47 -12.79 3.04 -3.96
CA LEU A 47 -14.05 2.37 -3.67
C LEU A 47 -14.77 3.00 -2.47
N VAL A 48 -14.06 3.77 -1.64
CA VAL A 48 -14.64 4.56 -0.55
C VAL A 48 -15.23 5.84 -1.14
N PRO A 49 -16.56 6.05 -1.06
CA PRO A 49 -17.22 7.17 -1.73
C PRO A 49 -16.67 8.54 -1.34
N ALA A 50 -16.36 8.73 -0.05
CA ALA A 50 -15.79 9.98 0.45
C ALA A 50 -14.42 10.30 -0.16
N ASN A 51 -13.59 9.29 -0.44
CA ASN A 51 -12.27 9.48 -1.03
C ASN A 51 -12.37 9.94 -2.48
N ALA A 52 -13.24 9.28 -3.25
CA ALA A 52 -13.44 9.64 -4.63
C ALA A 52 -14.19 10.98 -4.81
N GLU A 53 -15.08 11.35 -3.89
CA GLU A 53 -15.63 12.73 -3.86
C GLU A 53 -14.54 13.77 -3.64
N ARG A 54 -13.57 13.49 -2.76
CA ARG A 54 -12.42 14.37 -2.50
C ARG A 54 -11.52 14.51 -3.73
N LEU A 55 -11.32 13.45 -4.50
CA LEU A 55 -10.66 13.49 -5.82
C LEU A 55 -11.42 14.35 -6.83
N VAL A 56 -12.73 14.15 -6.97
CA VAL A 56 -13.55 14.94 -7.90
C VAL A 56 -13.49 16.42 -7.53
N ALA A 57 -13.55 16.74 -6.23
CA ALA A 57 -13.43 18.11 -5.74
C ALA A 57 -12.04 18.71 -5.98
N SER A 58 -10.95 17.96 -5.77
CA SER A 58 -9.58 18.45 -5.90
C SER A 58 -9.12 18.60 -7.35
N ALA A 59 -9.65 17.78 -8.26
CA ALA A 59 -9.45 17.93 -9.70
C ALA A 59 -10.14 19.18 -10.26
N GLY A 60 -11.32 19.53 -9.72
CA GLY A 60 -12.12 20.65 -10.19
C GLY A 60 -12.76 20.41 -11.56
N PRO A 61 -13.59 21.35 -12.06
CA PRO A 61 -14.13 21.28 -13.41
C PRO A 61 -13.05 21.59 -14.44
N GLY A 62 -13.27 21.17 -15.70
CA GLY A 62 -12.38 21.55 -16.79
C GLY A 62 -11.27 20.55 -17.10
N VAL A 63 -11.36 19.30 -16.63
CA VAL A 63 -10.33 18.30 -16.94
C VAL A 63 -10.38 17.93 -18.43
N ASN A 64 -9.25 18.09 -19.14
CA ASN A 64 -9.13 17.75 -20.57
C ASN A 64 -8.98 16.24 -20.81
N LEU A 65 -8.27 15.56 -19.92
CA LEU A 65 -7.86 14.17 -20.06
C LEU A 65 -7.94 13.48 -18.70
N VAL A 66 -8.62 12.35 -18.64
CA VAL A 66 -8.56 11.42 -17.51
C VAL A 66 -7.93 10.12 -18.00
N THR A 67 -6.96 9.62 -17.25
CA THR A 67 -6.36 8.31 -17.44
C THR A 67 -6.62 7.46 -16.20
N ALA A 68 -7.08 6.23 -16.41
CA ALA A 68 -7.39 5.28 -15.35
C ALA A 68 -6.68 3.95 -15.63
N ASP A 69 -5.89 3.49 -14.66
CA ASP A 69 -5.02 2.31 -14.75
C ASP A 69 -5.11 1.45 -13.47
N GLY A 70 -6.21 1.57 -12.72
CA GLY A 70 -6.45 0.81 -11.52
C GLY A 70 -6.56 -0.70 -11.77
N SER A 71 -5.98 -1.51 -10.88
CA SER A 71 -6.14 -2.96 -10.86
C SER A 71 -5.67 -3.50 -9.51
N VAL A 72 -6.00 -4.76 -9.23
CA VAL A 72 -5.42 -5.54 -8.14
C VAL A 72 -4.65 -6.75 -8.69
N ASP A 73 -3.79 -7.39 -7.89
CA ASP A 73 -3.09 -8.60 -8.30
C ASP A 73 -4.06 -9.79 -8.38
N CYS A 74 -4.38 -10.21 -9.60
CA CYS A 74 -5.25 -11.36 -9.90
C CYS A 74 -4.44 -12.61 -10.28
N GLN A 75 -3.13 -12.68 -10.04
CA GLN A 75 -2.31 -13.84 -10.47
C GLN A 75 -2.78 -15.18 -9.90
N GLY A 76 -3.43 -15.18 -8.74
CA GLY A 76 -4.01 -16.39 -8.14
C GLY A 76 -5.31 -16.85 -8.81
N GLN A 77 -6.04 -15.95 -9.47
CA GLN A 77 -7.34 -16.23 -10.10
C GLN A 77 -7.49 -15.40 -11.39
N PRO A 78 -6.64 -15.63 -12.42
CA PRO A 78 -6.62 -14.79 -13.61
C PRO A 78 -7.93 -14.86 -14.42
N ALA A 79 -8.68 -15.96 -14.31
CA ALA A 79 -9.98 -16.13 -14.96
C ALA A 79 -11.05 -15.16 -14.41
N GLU A 80 -10.94 -14.78 -13.13
CA GLU A 80 -11.91 -13.92 -12.44
C GLU A 80 -11.53 -12.43 -12.48
N GLN A 81 -10.46 -12.08 -13.20
CA GLN A 81 -9.89 -10.73 -13.20
C GLN A 81 -10.94 -9.66 -13.49
N GLU A 82 -11.77 -9.87 -14.53
CA GLU A 82 -12.83 -8.95 -14.92
C GLU A 82 -13.82 -8.66 -13.78
N SER A 83 -14.35 -9.71 -13.16
CA SER A 83 -15.27 -9.60 -12.02
C SER A 83 -14.61 -8.90 -10.84
N VAL A 84 -13.35 -9.24 -10.53
CA VAL A 84 -12.61 -8.68 -9.39
C VAL A 84 -12.37 -7.18 -9.49
N VAL A 85 -12.11 -6.65 -10.70
CA VAL A 85 -11.83 -5.21 -10.90
C VAL A 85 -13.04 -4.39 -11.35
N SER A 86 -14.17 -5.01 -11.66
CA SER A 86 -15.38 -4.34 -12.19
C SER A 86 -15.85 -3.14 -11.35
N ASP A 87 -15.77 -3.32 -10.03
CA ASP A 87 -16.07 -2.35 -9.00
C ASP A 87 -15.17 -1.10 -9.09
N LEU A 88 -13.86 -1.31 -9.26
CA LEU A 88 -12.88 -0.24 -9.45
C LEU A 88 -13.08 0.51 -10.77
N HIS A 89 -13.28 -0.22 -11.88
CA HIS A 89 -13.55 0.41 -13.17
C HIS A 89 -14.80 1.31 -13.13
N THR A 90 -15.83 0.89 -12.39
CA THR A 90 -17.05 1.68 -12.21
C THR A 90 -16.74 3.00 -11.49
N CYS A 91 -15.99 2.95 -10.38
CA CYS A 91 -15.55 4.15 -9.67
C CYS A 91 -14.70 5.08 -10.55
N GLU A 92 -13.75 4.52 -11.31
CA GLU A 92 -12.88 5.29 -12.20
C GLU A 92 -13.69 6.01 -13.30
N VAL A 93 -14.64 5.31 -13.94
CA VAL A 93 -15.53 5.91 -14.95
C VAL A 93 -16.41 7.00 -14.35
N LEU A 94 -16.99 6.77 -13.16
CA LEU A 94 -17.83 7.77 -12.50
C LEU A 94 -17.02 9.02 -12.12
N CYS A 95 -15.79 8.86 -11.62
CA CYS A 95 -14.89 9.99 -11.36
C CYS A 95 -14.56 10.74 -12.65
N ALA A 96 -14.26 10.02 -13.73
CA ALA A 96 -13.98 10.60 -15.04
C ALA A 96 -15.16 11.42 -15.58
N LEU A 97 -16.38 10.87 -15.54
CA LEU A 97 -17.58 11.53 -16.07
C LEU A 97 -17.95 12.80 -15.28
N ARG A 98 -17.62 12.85 -13.98
CA ARG A 98 -17.85 14.01 -13.10
C ARG A 98 -16.82 15.12 -13.24
N THR A 99 -15.62 14.82 -13.74
CA THR A 99 -14.50 15.79 -13.82
C THR A 99 -14.20 16.26 -15.24
N LEU A 100 -14.39 15.38 -16.23
CA LEU A 100 -14.13 15.68 -17.64
C LEU A 100 -15.05 16.80 -18.15
N GLN A 101 -14.44 17.75 -18.86
CA GLN A 101 -15.18 18.79 -19.57
C GLN A 101 -15.77 18.26 -20.89
N PRO A 102 -16.77 18.94 -21.47
CA PRO A 102 -17.19 18.67 -22.85
C PRO A 102 -16.02 18.73 -23.83
N GLY A 103 -15.93 17.74 -24.73
CA GLY A 103 -14.79 17.56 -25.63
C GLY A 103 -13.58 16.83 -25.01
N GLY A 104 -13.59 16.56 -23.70
CA GLY A 104 -12.53 15.84 -22.99
C GLY A 104 -12.39 14.37 -23.42
N THR A 105 -11.28 13.75 -23.03
CA THR A 105 -10.93 12.35 -23.38
C THR A 105 -10.74 11.49 -22.13
N LEU A 106 -11.26 10.26 -22.16
CA LEU A 106 -10.97 9.23 -21.17
C LEU A 106 -10.14 8.12 -21.81
N VAL A 107 -9.07 7.70 -21.13
CA VAL A 107 -8.35 6.46 -21.43
C VAL A 107 -8.40 5.58 -20.19
N ILE A 108 -9.08 4.45 -20.25
CA ILE A 108 -9.22 3.53 -19.11
C ILE A 108 -8.72 2.15 -19.49
N LYS A 109 -7.86 1.57 -18.65
CA LYS A 109 -7.49 0.15 -18.75
C LYS A 109 -8.70 -0.72 -18.44
N MET A 110 -8.90 -1.76 -19.23
CA MET A 110 -9.81 -2.86 -18.95
C MET A 110 -9.14 -4.19 -19.28
N PHE A 111 -9.83 -5.29 -19.04
CA PHE A 111 -9.36 -6.64 -19.36
C PHE A 111 -10.29 -7.29 -20.38
N THR A 112 -10.78 -8.49 -20.09
CA THR A 112 -11.96 -9.01 -20.78
C THR A 112 -13.18 -8.15 -20.45
N PHE A 113 -14.20 -8.27 -21.28
CA PHE A 113 -15.46 -7.54 -21.17
C PHE A 113 -16.62 -8.47 -21.53
N PHE A 114 -16.62 -9.66 -20.92
CA PHE A 114 -17.63 -10.70 -21.11
C PHE A 114 -18.81 -10.57 -20.13
N GLU A 115 -18.55 -9.98 -18.96
CA GLU A 115 -19.51 -9.82 -17.89
C GLU A 115 -20.48 -8.67 -18.16
N ALA A 116 -21.71 -8.83 -17.68
CA ALA A 116 -22.76 -7.84 -17.85
C ALA A 116 -22.38 -6.45 -17.28
N SER A 117 -21.59 -6.42 -16.20
CA SER A 117 -21.06 -5.18 -15.62
C SER A 117 -20.18 -4.41 -16.61
N SER A 118 -19.21 -5.08 -17.23
CA SER A 118 -18.32 -4.51 -18.25
C SER A 118 -19.09 -4.04 -19.48
N VAL A 119 -20.03 -4.86 -19.97
CA VAL A 119 -20.86 -4.51 -21.14
C VAL A 119 -21.71 -3.26 -20.87
N CYS A 120 -22.33 -3.18 -19.69
CA CYS A 120 -23.10 -2.00 -19.30
C CYS A 120 -22.20 -0.76 -19.22
N LEU A 121 -21.01 -0.89 -18.61
CA LEU A 121 -20.07 0.23 -18.47
C LEU A 121 -19.61 0.75 -19.83
N LEU A 122 -19.26 -0.14 -20.75
CA LEU A 122 -18.90 0.21 -22.12
C LEU A 122 -20.06 0.88 -22.88
N TYR A 123 -21.29 0.42 -22.66
CA TYR A 123 -22.46 1.05 -23.28
C TYR A 123 -22.69 2.47 -22.75
N VAL A 124 -22.55 2.68 -21.44
CA VAL A 124 -22.61 4.02 -20.84
C VAL A 124 -21.55 4.94 -21.45
N LEU A 125 -20.31 4.47 -21.56
CA LEU A 125 -19.25 5.23 -22.22
C LEU A 125 -19.61 5.56 -23.68
N ASN A 126 -20.17 4.60 -24.42
CA ASN A 126 -20.63 4.81 -25.80
C ASN A 126 -21.77 5.84 -25.91
N CYS A 127 -22.56 6.04 -24.84
CA CYS A 127 -23.56 7.10 -24.77
C CYS A 127 -22.99 8.47 -24.34
N CYS A 128 -21.79 8.51 -23.75
CA CYS A 128 -21.21 9.73 -23.18
C CYS A 128 -20.16 10.41 -24.08
N PHE A 129 -19.69 9.74 -25.12
CA PHE A 129 -18.58 10.18 -25.96
C PHE A 129 -18.92 10.02 -27.45
N GLU A 130 -18.37 10.90 -28.30
CA GLU A 130 -18.58 10.79 -29.75
C GLU A 130 -17.95 9.53 -30.35
N GLU A 131 -16.85 9.05 -29.77
CA GLU A 131 -16.13 7.88 -30.26
C GLU A 131 -15.56 7.07 -29.10
N VAL A 132 -15.84 5.76 -29.09
CA VAL A 132 -15.25 4.81 -28.15
C VAL A 132 -14.55 3.71 -28.94
N SER A 133 -13.28 3.48 -28.63
CA SER A 133 -12.47 2.45 -29.26
C SER A 133 -11.76 1.59 -28.22
N VAL A 134 -11.61 0.29 -28.50
CA VAL A 134 -10.84 -0.62 -27.64
C VAL A 134 -9.52 -0.91 -28.34
N VAL A 135 -8.41 -0.70 -27.64
CA VAL A 135 -7.06 -0.75 -28.20
C VAL A 135 -6.16 -1.60 -27.32
N LYS A 136 -5.39 -2.52 -27.91
CA LYS A 136 -4.29 -3.20 -27.22
C LYS A 136 -2.96 -2.56 -27.66
N PRO A 137 -2.36 -1.64 -26.88
CA PRO A 137 -1.14 -0.97 -27.28
C PRO A 137 0.05 -1.94 -27.24
N SER A 138 1.08 -1.68 -28.06
CA SER A 138 2.29 -2.51 -28.12
C SER A 138 3.10 -2.55 -26.82
N CYS A 139 2.87 -1.58 -25.92
CA CYS A 139 3.47 -1.54 -24.59
C CYS A 139 2.76 -2.44 -23.58
N SER A 140 1.57 -2.96 -23.91
CA SER A 140 0.86 -3.96 -23.12
C SER A 140 1.33 -5.37 -23.51
N LYS A 141 1.43 -6.28 -22.55
CA LYS A 141 1.89 -7.66 -22.82
C LYS A 141 0.92 -8.34 -23.78
N ALA A 142 1.40 -8.79 -24.93
CA ALA A 142 0.53 -9.32 -25.98
C ALA A 142 -0.29 -10.57 -25.55
N GLY A 143 0.23 -11.39 -24.63
CA GLY A 143 -0.46 -12.58 -24.11
C GLY A 143 -1.43 -12.36 -22.94
N ASN A 144 -1.55 -11.14 -22.40
CA ASN A 144 -2.52 -10.85 -21.32
C ASN A 144 -3.86 -10.34 -21.88
N SER A 145 -4.86 -10.26 -21.01
CA SER A 145 -6.20 -9.76 -21.38
C SER A 145 -6.32 -8.23 -21.35
N GLU A 146 -5.24 -7.51 -21.02
CA GLU A 146 -5.27 -6.05 -20.88
C GLU A 146 -5.50 -5.36 -22.22
N VAL A 147 -6.45 -4.44 -22.21
CA VAL A 147 -6.81 -3.52 -23.29
C VAL A 147 -7.08 -2.13 -22.71
N TYR A 148 -7.12 -1.12 -23.55
CA TYR A 148 -7.48 0.25 -23.17
C TYR A 148 -8.69 0.70 -23.96
N VAL A 149 -9.70 1.19 -23.26
CA VAL A 149 -10.85 1.86 -23.85
C VAL A 149 -10.52 3.34 -23.95
N VAL A 150 -10.48 3.84 -25.19
CA VAL A 150 -10.19 5.24 -25.52
C VAL A 150 -11.51 5.89 -25.93
N CYS A 151 -12.04 6.75 -25.06
CA CYS A 151 -13.27 7.50 -25.27
C CYS A 151 -12.91 8.95 -25.62
N ARG A 152 -13.23 9.40 -26.83
CA ARG A 152 -12.87 10.72 -27.34
C ARG A 152 -14.08 11.62 -27.41
N ARG A 153 -13.87 12.90 -27.09
CA ARG A 153 -14.87 13.98 -27.18
C ARG A 153 -16.12 13.68 -26.35
N ARG A 154 -16.02 13.92 -25.04
CA ARG A 154 -17.15 13.85 -24.12
C ARG A 154 -18.28 14.77 -24.60
N LEU A 155 -19.49 14.24 -24.71
CA LEU A 155 -20.67 14.99 -25.12
C LEU A 155 -21.08 16.03 -24.06
N THR A 156 -21.75 17.10 -24.48
CA THR A 156 -22.38 18.07 -23.58
C THR A 156 -23.59 17.47 -22.87
N ASP A 157 -24.39 16.72 -23.62
CA ASP A 157 -25.60 16.05 -23.16
C ASP A 157 -25.27 14.63 -22.69
N GLY A 158 -24.54 14.56 -21.57
CA GLY A 158 -24.24 13.30 -20.89
C GLY A 158 -25.42 12.77 -20.07
N PRO A 159 -25.26 11.61 -19.41
CA PRO A 159 -26.25 11.10 -18.46
C PRO A 159 -26.55 12.18 -17.40
N PRO A 160 -27.83 12.35 -17.00
CA PRO A 160 -28.21 13.34 -16.01
C PRO A 160 -27.36 13.22 -14.74
N ALA A 161 -26.96 14.35 -14.16
CA ALA A 161 -26.15 14.34 -12.93
C ALA A 161 -26.83 13.53 -11.79
N GLN A 162 -28.17 13.51 -11.76
CA GLN A 162 -28.92 12.67 -10.83
C GLN A 162 -28.68 11.17 -11.07
N LEU A 163 -28.58 10.73 -12.33
CA LEU A 163 -28.30 9.32 -12.65
C LEU A 163 -26.92 8.91 -12.16
N LEU A 164 -25.90 9.73 -12.42
CA LEU A 164 -24.54 9.50 -11.92
C LEU A 164 -24.49 9.46 -10.39
N THR A 165 -25.25 10.35 -9.73
CA THR A 165 -25.36 10.40 -8.26
C THR A 165 -26.07 9.14 -7.72
N THR A 166 -27.13 8.70 -8.37
CA THR A 166 -27.86 7.47 -8.01
C THR A 166 -26.98 6.25 -8.16
N TRP A 167 -26.25 6.13 -9.28
CA TRP A 167 -25.26 5.07 -9.50
C TRP A 167 -24.17 5.07 -8.45
N TRP A 168 -23.63 6.25 -8.13
CA TRP A 168 -22.63 6.43 -7.08
C TRP A 168 -23.11 5.87 -5.72
N ARG A 169 -24.34 6.19 -5.32
CA ARG A 169 -24.93 5.74 -4.04
C ARG A 169 -25.19 4.23 -3.99
N HIS A 170 -25.73 3.67 -5.07
CA HIS A 170 -26.09 2.24 -5.11
C HIS A 170 -24.87 1.33 -5.21
N TYR A 171 -23.79 1.81 -5.82
CA TYR A 171 -22.53 1.09 -5.83
C TYR A 171 -22.01 0.83 -4.39
N SER A 172 -22.24 1.75 -3.46
CA SER A 172 -21.71 1.68 -2.10
C SER A 172 -22.51 0.79 -1.12
N SER A 173 -23.75 0.43 -1.45
CA SER A 173 -24.74 0.10 -0.40
C SER A 173 -24.96 -1.38 -0.10
N ASP A 174 -24.50 -2.34 -0.90
CA ASP A 174 -24.94 -3.74 -0.69
C ASP A 174 -23.96 -4.86 -1.09
N GLY A 175 -22.77 -4.54 -1.60
CA GLY A 175 -21.77 -5.54 -2.04
C GLY A 175 -22.22 -6.49 -3.15
N GLN A 176 -23.47 -6.39 -3.61
CA GLN A 176 -24.02 -7.19 -4.69
C GLN A 176 -23.69 -6.56 -6.04
N ARG A 177 -22.85 -7.25 -6.81
CA ARG A 177 -22.55 -6.92 -8.20
C ARG A 177 -23.80 -7.12 -9.05
N ARG A 178 -24.51 -6.03 -9.33
CA ARG A 178 -25.67 -6.03 -10.23
C ARG A 178 -25.31 -5.29 -11.51
N PRO A 179 -25.74 -5.79 -12.68
CA PRO A 179 -25.62 -5.05 -13.92
C PRO A 179 -26.29 -3.69 -13.78
N LEU A 180 -25.63 -2.65 -14.28
CA LEU A 180 -26.11 -1.27 -14.21
C LEU A 180 -27.39 -1.06 -15.01
N LEU A 181 -27.53 -1.80 -16.10
CA LEU A 181 -28.62 -1.70 -17.05
C LEU A 181 -29.27 -3.07 -17.21
N ALA A 182 -30.59 -3.08 -17.31
CA ALA A 182 -31.33 -4.25 -17.74
C ALA A 182 -31.03 -4.56 -19.21
N ARG A 183 -31.13 -5.83 -19.61
CA ARG A 183 -30.71 -6.32 -20.94
C ARG A 183 -31.45 -5.61 -22.08
N GLU A 184 -32.71 -5.26 -21.87
CA GLU A 184 -33.57 -4.56 -22.80
C GLU A 184 -33.11 -3.12 -23.10
N HIS A 185 -32.31 -2.51 -22.22
CA HIS A 185 -31.77 -1.17 -22.42
C HIS A 185 -30.44 -1.16 -23.18
N VAL A 186 -29.86 -2.32 -23.47
CA VAL A 186 -28.63 -2.45 -24.26
C VAL A 186 -28.99 -2.96 -25.66
N PRO A 187 -28.81 -2.16 -26.73
CA PRO A 187 -29.16 -2.54 -28.08
C PRO A 187 -28.40 -3.78 -28.57
N ASP A 188 -29.09 -4.67 -29.28
CA ASP A 188 -28.49 -5.89 -29.83
C ASP A 188 -27.33 -5.60 -30.79
N SER A 189 -27.41 -4.51 -31.55
CA SER A 189 -26.33 -4.06 -32.43
C SER A 189 -25.05 -3.73 -31.65
N PHE A 190 -25.17 -3.11 -30.48
CA PHE A 190 -24.04 -2.84 -29.60
C PHE A 190 -23.48 -4.14 -29.02
N VAL A 191 -24.34 -5.05 -28.56
CA VAL A 191 -23.91 -6.37 -28.07
C VAL A 191 -23.14 -7.15 -29.14
N GLN A 192 -23.60 -7.12 -30.40
CA GLN A 192 -22.90 -7.75 -31.52
C GLN A 192 -21.50 -7.15 -31.78
N GLN A 193 -21.36 -5.82 -31.65
CA GLN A 193 -20.06 -5.16 -31.74
C GLN A 193 -19.12 -5.59 -30.61
N ILE A 194 -19.63 -5.64 -29.37
CA ILE A 194 -18.88 -6.13 -28.20
C ILE A 194 -18.41 -7.57 -28.43
N VAL A 195 -19.29 -8.47 -28.87
CA VAL A 195 -18.93 -9.87 -29.17
C VAL A 195 -17.85 -9.96 -30.26
N SER A 196 -17.96 -9.13 -31.30
CA SER A 196 -16.96 -9.10 -32.38
C SER A 196 -15.60 -8.60 -31.88
N CYS A 197 -15.61 -7.56 -31.05
CA CYS A 197 -14.42 -7.01 -30.40
C CYS A 197 -13.76 -8.03 -29.46
N ALA A 198 -14.56 -8.70 -28.64
CA ALA A 198 -14.13 -9.76 -27.73
C ALA A 198 -13.45 -10.92 -28.47
N ARG A 199 -14.05 -11.37 -29.59
CA ARG A 199 -13.49 -12.43 -30.43
C ARG A 199 -12.14 -12.03 -31.03
N LEU A 200 -11.99 -10.79 -31.49
CA LEU A 200 -10.73 -10.28 -32.02
C LEU A 200 -9.61 -10.38 -30.97
N PHE A 201 -9.81 -9.81 -29.79
CA PHE A 201 -8.77 -9.80 -28.75
C PHE A 201 -8.48 -11.20 -28.20
N LYS A 202 -9.51 -12.05 -28.07
CA LYS A 202 -9.33 -13.48 -27.76
C LYS A 202 -8.40 -14.15 -28.76
N SER A 203 -8.67 -14.01 -30.06
CA SER A 203 -7.85 -14.66 -31.10
C SER A 203 -6.41 -14.15 -31.12
N LEU A 204 -6.19 -12.84 -30.91
CA LEU A 204 -4.85 -12.26 -30.79
C LEU A 204 -4.10 -12.82 -29.57
N GLN A 205 -4.78 -12.92 -28.43
CA GLN A 205 -4.22 -13.46 -27.19
C GLN A 205 -3.87 -14.96 -27.34
N GLU A 206 -4.78 -15.77 -27.89
CA GLU A 206 -4.56 -17.21 -28.14
C GLU A 206 -3.35 -17.43 -29.06
N ALA A 207 -3.21 -16.63 -30.12
CA ALA A 207 -2.09 -16.71 -31.04
C ALA A 207 -0.75 -16.41 -30.35
N GLU A 208 -0.71 -15.38 -29.50
CA GLU A 208 0.50 -15.00 -28.78
C GLU A 208 0.86 -16.01 -27.68
N ILE A 209 -0.11 -16.50 -26.92
CA ILE A 209 0.12 -17.56 -25.92
C ILE A 209 0.71 -18.80 -26.61
N SER A 210 0.12 -19.22 -27.74
CA SER A 210 0.62 -20.35 -28.53
C SER A 210 2.04 -20.12 -29.05
N ARG A 211 2.35 -18.88 -29.47
CA ARG A 211 3.71 -18.50 -29.88
C ARG A 211 4.69 -18.56 -28.72
N ASN A 212 4.32 -18.04 -27.55
CA ASN A 212 5.18 -18.05 -26.36
C ASN A 212 5.50 -19.48 -25.91
N LEU A 213 4.53 -20.39 -25.95
CA LEU A 213 4.76 -21.81 -25.64
C LEU A 213 5.75 -22.45 -26.62
N ARG A 214 5.62 -22.17 -27.93
CA ARG A 214 6.57 -22.67 -28.94
C ARG A 214 7.97 -22.10 -28.75
N LEU A 215 8.09 -20.80 -28.49
CA LEU A 215 9.38 -20.14 -28.26
C LEU A 215 10.06 -20.64 -26.99
N PHE A 216 9.28 -20.85 -25.93
CA PHE A 216 9.79 -21.39 -24.68
C PHE A 216 10.43 -22.76 -24.90
N ALA A 217 9.69 -23.69 -25.54
CA ALA A 217 10.22 -25.02 -25.87
C ALA A 217 11.46 -24.95 -26.78
N ALA A 218 11.43 -24.13 -27.84
CA ALA A 218 12.57 -23.98 -28.74
C ALA A 218 13.82 -23.38 -28.06
N SER A 219 13.63 -22.53 -27.04
CA SER A 219 14.72 -21.87 -26.33
C SER A 219 15.47 -22.78 -25.36
N GLU A 220 14.88 -23.92 -24.97
CA GLU A 220 15.58 -24.97 -24.22
C GLU A 220 16.63 -25.67 -25.10
N ASP A 221 16.34 -25.79 -26.39
CA ASP A 221 17.20 -26.46 -27.38
C ASP A 221 18.18 -25.51 -28.08
N ASP A 222 17.82 -24.24 -28.28
CA ASP A 222 18.63 -23.25 -28.99
C ASP A 222 18.66 -21.87 -28.33
N SER A 223 19.82 -21.52 -27.79
CA SER A 223 20.09 -20.20 -27.19
C SER A 223 20.03 -19.02 -28.18
N SER A 224 20.09 -19.27 -29.50
CA SER A 224 20.04 -18.23 -30.54
C SER A 224 18.66 -17.54 -30.62
N VAL A 225 17.59 -18.25 -30.23
CA VAL A 225 16.22 -17.74 -30.19
C VAL A 225 16.12 -16.46 -29.35
N TRP A 226 16.82 -16.41 -28.22
CA TRP A 226 16.84 -15.22 -27.37
C TRP A 226 17.53 -14.01 -28.03
N GLN A 227 18.57 -14.27 -28.81
CA GLN A 227 19.29 -13.21 -29.54
C GLN A 227 18.39 -12.62 -30.64
N GLU A 228 17.67 -13.46 -31.38
CA GLU A 228 16.71 -13.02 -32.40
C GLU A 228 15.57 -12.19 -31.79
N LEU A 229 14.98 -12.64 -30.68
CA LEU A 229 13.93 -11.90 -30.00
C LEU A 229 14.40 -10.53 -29.50
N GLU A 230 15.64 -10.44 -29.02
CA GLU A 230 16.23 -9.18 -28.60
C GLU A 230 16.47 -8.23 -29.79
N MET A 231 16.88 -8.75 -30.96
CA MET A 231 16.96 -7.94 -32.19
C MET A 231 15.60 -7.39 -32.60
N VAL A 232 14.55 -8.22 -32.58
CA VAL A 232 13.18 -7.78 -32.89
C VAL A 232 12.70 -6.72 -31.89
N ARG A 233 12.97 -6.91 -30.60
CA ARG A 233 12.64 -5.92 -29.56
C ARG A 233 13.30 -4.58 -29.85
N ARG A 234 14.60 -4.56 -30.16
CA ARG A 234 15.35 -3.33 -30.47
C ARG A 234 14.79 -2.63 -31.71
N ALA A 235 14.47 -3.39 -32.76
CA ALA A 235 13.84 -2.85 -33.96
C ALA A 235 12.47 -2.22 -33.67
N ALA A 236 11.64 -2.88 -32.85
CA ALA A 236 10.34 -2.35 -32.45
C ALA A 236 10.48 -1.03 -31.65
N VAL A 237 11.45 -0.95 -30.72
CA VAL A 237 11.73 0.27 -29.96
C VAL A 237 12.19 1.41 -30.89
N ALA A 238 13.11 1.13 -31.81
CA ALA A 238 13.58 2.12 -32.78
C ALA A 238 12.43 2.66 -33.65
N GLU A 239 11.56 1.76 -34.12
CA GLU A 239 10.40 2.14 -34.92
C GLU A 239 9.38 2.94 -34.12
N TYR A 240 9.16 2.60 -32.84
CA TYR A 240 8.29 3.37 -31.95
C TYR A 240 8.82 4.80 -31.75
N VAL A 241 10.11 4.96 -31.42
CA VAL A 241 10.77 6.27 -31.28
C VAL A 241 10.62 7.09 -32.56
N ARG A 242 10.85 6.46 -33.72
CA ARG A 242 10.76 7.11 -35.04
C ARG A 242 9.34 7.54 -35.37
N ARG A 243 8.34 6.65 -35.22
CA ARG A 243 6.93 6.92 -35.54
C ARG A 243 6.33 7.98 -34.63
N CYS A 244 6.60 7.89 -33.33
CA CYS A 244 6.08 8.81 -32.33
C CYS A 244 6.92 10.09 -32.20
N ARG A 245 8.03 10.20 -32.94
CA ARG A 245 8.97 11.34 -32.91
C ARG A 245 9.41 11.68 -31.49
N LEU A 246 9.72 10.64 -30.70
CA LEU A 246 10.11 10.81 -29.31
C LEU A 246 11.49 11.44 -29.22
N THR A 247 11.63 12.40 -28.31
CA THR A 247 12.90 13.07 -27.99
C THR A 247 13.19 12.92 -26.50
N PRO A 248 14.48 12.89 -26.09
CA PRO A 248 14.83 12.86 -24.68
C PRO A 248 14.23 14.05 -23.92
N ILE A 249 13.65 13.79 -22.75
CA ILE A 249 13.15 14.84 -21.86
C ILE A 249 14.34 15.60 -21.27
N ASP A 250 14.30 16.94 -21.36
CA ASP A 250 15.26 17.83 -20.72
C ASP A 250 15.37 17.50 -19.22
N LYS A 251 16.60 17.47 -18.71
CA LYS A 251 16.87 17.14 -17.30
C LYS A 251 16.10 18.03 -16.31
N HIS A 252 15.84 19.29 -16.65
CA HIS A 252 15.12 20.25 -15.82
C HIS A 252 13.60 20.03 -15.83
N LEU A 253 13.09 19.23 -16.76
CA LEU A 253 11.68 18.85 -16.86
C LEU A 253 11.38 17.47 -16.26
N ARG A 254 12.41 16.77 -15.75
CA ARG A 254 12.24 15.45 -15.13
C ARG A 254 11.64 15.62 -13.74
N LEU A 255 10.55 14.91 -13.49
CA LEU A 255 9.89 14.87 -12.19
C LEU A 255 10.66 14.00 -11.18
N THR A 256 11.52 13.09 -11.66
CA THR A 256 12.31 12.20 -10.81
C THR A 256 13.82 12.40 -11.07
N HIS A 257 14.59 12.56 -9.99
CA HIS A 257 16.05 12.71 -10.06
C HIS A 257 16.75 11.36 -9.76
N PRO A 258 17.75 10.94 -10.56
CA PRO A 258 18.42 9.64 -10.39
C PRO A 258 19.12 9.45 -9.03
N LEU A 259 19.58 10.53 -8.39
CA LEU A 259 20.39 10.48 -7.17
C LEU A 259 19.57 10.19 -5.90
N ASP A 260 18.29 10.54 -5.86
CA ASP A 260 17.43 10.26 -4.70
C ASP A 260 17.07 8.78 -4.57
N THR A 261 17.04 8.04 -5.68
CA THR A 261 16.49 6.67 -5.70
C THR A 261 17.26 5.64 -4.87
N ARG A 262 18.58 5.79 -4.70
CA ARG A 262 19.43 4.76 -4.03
C ARG A 262 19.09 4.51 -2.56
N LEU A 263 18.48 5.48 -1.88
CA LEU A 263 18.01 5.32 -0.49
C LEU A 263 16.72 4.48 -0.40
N TYR A 264 15.95 4.40 -1.49
CA TYR A 264 14.58 3.86 -1.52
C TYR A 264 14.47 2.50 -2.20
N THR A 265 15.26 2.27 -3.25
CA THR A 265 15.09 1.07 -4.10
C THR A 265 15.46 -0.24 -3.42
N VAL A 266 16.29 -0.23 -2.38
CA VAL A 266 16.83 -1.48 -1.80
C VAL A 266 15.84 -2.18 -0.86
N PHE A 267 14.90 -1.45 -0.23
CA PHE A 267 14.01 -2.01 0.79
C PHE A 267 12.52 -2.13 0.38
N GLN A 268 12.16 -1.53 -0.77
CA GLN A 268 10.75 -1.35 -1.16
C GLN A 268 10.36 -2.04 -2.46
N VAL A 269 11.30 -2.68 -3.16
CA VAL A 269 11.00 -3.51 -4.32
C VAL A 269 10.69 -4.91 -3.81
N GLU A 270 9.43 -5.32 -3.93
CA GLU A 270 9.07 -6.72 -3.75
C GLU A 270 9.78 -7.53 -4.84
N ASN A 271 10.85 -8.23 -4.46
CA ASN A 271 11.35 -9.30 -5.31
C ASN A 271 10.26 -10.35 -5.34
N LYS A 272 9.53 -10.45 -6.47
CA LYS A 272 8.61 -11.55 -6.74
C LYS A 272 9.42 -12.85 -6.79
N SER A 273 9.73 -13.41 -5.62
CA SER A 273 10.38 -14.69 -5.43
C SER A 273 9.35 -15.81 -5.64
N GLY A 274 8.79 -15.88 -6.83
CA GLY A 274 7.87 -16.94 -7.24
C GLY A 274 8.62 -17.99 -8.04
N ALA A 275 9.59 -18.68 -7.44
CA ALA A 275 10.16 -19.88 -8.05
C ALA A 275 9.15 -21.04 -7.90
N GLY A 276 9.01 -21.86 -8.94
CA GLY A 276 8.14 -23.05 -8.94
C GLY A 276 6.79 -22.88 -9.65
N THR A 277 6.03 -23.96 -9.77
CA THR A 277 4.68 -23.99 -10.37
C THR A 277 3.64 -23.38 -9.42
N TYR A 278 2.43 -23.07 -9.93
CA TYR A 278 1.31 -22.65 -9.07
C TYR A 278 1.06 -23.68 -7.96
N GLU A 279 1.00 -24.96 -8.30
CA GLU A 279 0.80 -26.07 -7.36
C GLU A 279 1.92 -26.17 -6.31
N GLN A 280 3.17 -25.89 -6.68
CA GLN A 280 4.28 -25.84 -5.72
C GLN A 280 4.16 -24.66 -4.75
N ARG A 281 3.52 -23.55 -5.18
CA ARG A 281 3.24 -22.38 -4.34
C ARG A 281 1.97 -22.52 -3.51
N THR A 282 0.96 -23.25 -4.00
CA THR A 282 -0.38 -23.34 -3.41
C THR A 282 -0.70 -24.71 -2.83
N GLY A 283 0.25 -25.64 -2.82
CA GLY A 283 0.06 -26.97 -2.24
C GLY A 283 -0.51 -26.86 -0.83
N SER A 284 -1.54 -27.66 -0.53
CA SER A 284 -2.23 -27.65 0.75
C SER A 284 -1.26 -28.05 1.88
N ARG A 285 -0.72 -27.04 2.58
CA ARG A 285 0.11 -27.19 3.78
C ARG A 285 -0.75 -26.94 5.02
N SER A 286 -0.50 -27.65 6.12
CA SER A 286 -1.11 -27.31 7.40
C SER A 286 -0.72 -25.90 7.84
N ALA A 287 -1.51 -25.24 8.70
CA ALA A 287 -1.15 -23.93 9.23
C ALA A 287 0.20 -23.97 9.97
N ALA A 288 0.50 -25.08 10.67
CA ALA A 288 1.78 -25.30 11.36
C ALA A 288 2.97 -25.37 10.37
N ASP A 289 2.81 -26.09 9.26
CA ASP A 289 3.86 -26.17 8.23
C ASP A 289 4.08 -24.84 7.52
N ARG A 290 3.00 -24.08 7.27
CA ARG A 290 3.10 -22.72 6.72
C ARG A 290 3.86 -21.82 7.67
N LEU A 291 3.50 -21.83 8.95
CA LEU A 291 4.14 -21.02 9.98
C LEU A 291 5.64 -21.34 10.12
N ARG A 292 6.01 -22.62 10.20
CA ARG A 292 7.42 -23.06 10.24
C ARG A 292 8.20 -22.60 9.00
N SER A 293 7.64 -22.82 7.82
CA SER A 293 8.28 -22.44 6.55
C SER A 293 8.46 -20.93 6.41
N LEU A 294 7.52 -20.12 6.92
CA LEU A 294 7.64 -18.66 6.94
C LEU A 294 8.73 -18.19 7.91
N GLY A 295 8.82 -18.83 9.09
CA GLY A 295 9.88 -18.58 10.06
C GLY A 295 11.28 -18.87 9.50
N GLU A 296 11.45 -20.00 8.81
CA GLU A 296 12.71 -20.37 8.15
C GLU A 296 13.11 -19.37 7.06
N GLN A 297 12.14 -18.96 6.21
CA GLN A 297 12.37 -17.94 5.19
C GLN A 297 12.83 -16.61 5.81
N LEU A 298 12.18 -16.18 6.90
CA LEU A 298 12.53 -14.92 7.58
C LEU A 298 13.89 -14.99 8.29
N ALA A 299 14.25 -16.14 8.83
CA ALA A 299 15.55 -16.39 9.45
C ALA A 299 16.69 -16.33 8.42
N ALA A 300 16.44 -16.79 7.18
CA ALA A 300 17.41 -16.77 6.09
C ALA A 300 17.71 -15.36 5.52
N LEU A 301 16.83 -14.38 5.76
CA LEU A 301 17.07 -13.02 5.30
C LEU A 301 18.19 -12.33 6.11
N PRO A 302 19.03 -11.49 5.50
CA PRO A 302 19.93 -10.64 6.27
C PRO A 302 19.11 -9.60 7.03
N VAL A 303 19.37 -9.45 8.33
CA VAL A 303 18.87 -8.33 9.14
C VAL A 303 20.10 -7.52 9.55
N PRO A 304 20.21 -6.24 9.13
CA PRO A 304 21.26 -5.37 9.64
C PRO A 304 21.13 -5.26 11.15
N GLU A 305 22.25 -5.31 11.85
CA GLU A 305 22.28 -5.07 13.29
C GLU A 305 22.10 -3.54 13.51
N PRO A 306 20.99 -3.07 14.12
CA PRO A 306 20.86 -1.66 14.48
C PRO A 306 22.03 -1.21 15.36
N PRO A 307 22.44 0.06 15.26
CA PRO A 307 23.47 0.62 16.12
C PRO A 307 23.09 0.45 17.60
N ILE A 308 24.05 -0.05 18.38
CA ILE A 308 23.90 -0.28 19.83
C ILE A 308 23.85 1.07 20.56
N GLU A 309 24.55 2.07 20.04
CA GLU A 309 24.61 3.42 20.60
C GLU A 309 23.35 4.24 20.26
N PRO A 310 22.95 5.18 21.13
CA PRO A 310 21.88 6.12 20.82
C PRO A 310 22.19 6.94 19.58
N VAL A 311 21.17 7.13 18.72
CA VAL A 311 21.28 7.96 17.53
C VAL A 311 20.56 9.27 17.80
N LEU A 312 21.21 10.39 17.45
CA LEU A 312 20.59 11.70 17.50
C LEU A 312 19.60 11.84 16.34
N TRP A 313 18.31 11.84 16.65
CA TRP A 313 17.26 11.95 15.64
C TRP A 313 16.99 13.43 15.35
N ARG A 314 17.63 13.96 14.31
CA ARG A 314 17.38 15.33 13.86
C ARG A 314 16.26 15.37 12.82
N PRO A 315 15.25 16.26 12.96
CA PRO A 315 14.27 16.50 11.91
C PRO A 315 14.95 16.94 10.62
N SER A 316 14.46 16.49 9.47
CA SER A 316 15.02 16.88 8.16
C SER A 316 14.78 18.37 7.83
N ALA A 317 13.80 19.02 8.47
CA ALA A 317 13.57 20.45 8.37
C ALA A 317 13.07 21.04 9.71
N PRO A 318 13.57 22.22 10.15
CA PRO A 318 13.20 22.83 11.43
C PRO A 318 11.74 23.28 11.53
N ASN A 319 11.05 23.48 10.39
CA ASN A 319 9.62 23.84 10.33
C ASN A 319 8.69 22.62 10.19
N ASN A 320 9.21 21.38 10.23
CA ASN A 320 8.41 20.15 10.04
C ASN A 320 7.61 19.73 11.31
N THR A 321 7.37 20.69 12.20
CA THR A 321 6.59 20.54 13.45
C THR A 321 5.32 21.39 13.43
N ASP A 322 4.99 21.99 12.28
CA ASP A 322 3.73 22.71 12.09
C ASP A 322 2.56 21.71 12.13
N PRO A 323 1.58 21.89 13.05
CA PRO A 323 0.36 21.08 13.09
C PRO A 323 -0.39 21.02 11.74
N SER A 324 -0.18 22.00 10.85
CA SER A 324 -0.76 21.98 9.49
C SER A 324 -0.19 20.87 8.59
N LEU A 325 0.94 20.27 8.95
CA LEU A 325 1.58 19.15 8.24
C LEU A 325 1.07 17.79 8.72
N VAL A 326 0.23 17.80 9.76
CA VAL A 326 -0.39 16.58 10.30
C VAL A 326 -1.71 16.37 9.58
N THR A 327 -1.81 15.27 8.85
CA THR A 327 -3.08 14.83 8.30
C THR A 327 -3.69 13.76 9.19
N THR A 328 -5.02 13.77 9.28
CA THR A 328 -5.80 12.72 9.93
C THR A 328 -6.29 11.73 8.87
N GLY A 329 -6.23 10.44 9.19
CA GLY A 329 -6.77 9.37 8.33
C GLY A 329 -7.31 8.21 9.15
N ARG A 330 -7.83 7.20 8.49
CA ARG A 330 -8.33 5.99 9.15
C ARG A 330 -7.16 5.17 9.71
N PRO A 331 -7.26 4.60 10.93
CA PRO A 331 -6.24 3.72 11.47
C PRO A 331 -6.25 2.35 10.79
N PRO A 332 -5.07 1.77 10.52
CA PRO A 332 -4.98 0.43 9.98
C PRO A 332 -5.47 -0.57 11.03
N ALA A 333 -6.47 -1.38 10.65
CA ALA A 333 -6.97 -2.45 11.51
C ALA A 333 -5.93 -3.56 11.72
N ARG A 334 -5.09 -3.80 10.70
CA ARG A 334 -4.00 -4.77 10.68
C ARG A 334 -2.82 -4.22 9.90
N LEU A 335 -1.61 -4.66 10.22
CA LEU A 335 -0.41 -4.38 9.46
C LEU A 335 -0.40 -5.23 8.18
N LEU A 336 -0.37 -4.61 7.00
CA LEU A 336 -0.30 -5.32 5.70
C LEU A 336 0.88 -4.88 4.85
N ALA A 337 1.35 -3.64 5.04
CA ALA A 337 2.57 -3.10 4.47
C ALA A 337 3.22 -2.13 5.47
N SER A 338 4.51 -1.85 5.33
CA SER A 338 5.15 -0.77 6.09
C SER A 338 6.37 -0.26 5.35
N LYS A 339 6.44 1.07 5.19
CA LYS A 339 7.62 1.75 4.63
C LYS A 339 8.79 1.83 5.61
N PHE A 340 8.56 1.43 6.85
CA PHE A 340 9.51 1.47 7.95
C PHE A 340 10.19 0.11 8.19
N CYS A 341 9.88 -0.89 7.38
CA CYS A 341 10.46 -2.23 7.43
C CYS A 341 10.64 -2.75 6.00
N CYS A 342 11.47 -3.77 5.80
CA CYS A 342 11.57 -4.44 4.51
C CYS A 342 10.21 -5.07 4.15
N LEU A 343 9.67 -4.75 2.97
CA LEU A 343 8.34 -5.24 2.56
C LEU A 343 8.25 -6.78 2.56
N HIS A 344 9.35 -7.44 2.20
CA HIS A 344 9.41 -8.91 2.23
C HIS A 344 9.30 -9.46 3.67
N GLN A 345 9.91 -8.80 4.65
CA GLN A 345 9.81 -9.19 6.07
C GLN A 345 8.39 -8.99 6.59
N VAL A 346 7.76 -7.85 6.26
CA VAL A 346 6.35 -7.59 6.63
C VAL A 346 5.43 -8.65 6.01
N ARG A 347 5.60 -9.00 4.74
CA ARG A 347 4.81 -10.05 4.08
C ARG A 347 4.92 -11.40 4.79
N LEU A 348 6.14 -11.78 5.20
CA LEU A 348 6.37 -13.03 5.94
C LEU A 348 5.71 -13.00 7.33
N LEU A 349 5.79 -11.87 8.05
CA LEU A 349 5.10 -11.68 9.33
C LEU A 349 3.58 -11.78 9.18
N VAL A 350 3.01 -11.12 8.17
CA VAL A 350 1.56 -11.16 7.91
C VAL A 350 1.09 -12.60 7.69
N GLY A 351 1.79 -13.36 6.85
CA GLY A 351 1.49 -14.77 6.65
C GLY A 351 1.66 -15.62 7.92
N ALA A 352 2.65 -15.29 8.76
CA ALA A 352 2.85 -15.98 10.02
C ALA A 352 1.73 -15.68 11.03
N LEU A 353 1.27 -14.43 11.11
CA LEU A 353 0.12 -14.02 11.91
C LEU A 353 -1.16 -14.72 11.45
N GLU A 354 -1.39 -14.82 10.13
CA GLU A 354 -2.54 -15.54 9.58
C GLU A 354 -2.50 -17.03 9.92
N ALA A 355 -1.36 -17.68 9.73
CA ALA A 355 -1.19 -19.09 10.09
C ALA A 355 -1.33 -19.32 11.61
N ALA A 356 -0.79 -18.42 12.44
CA ALA A 356 -0.92 -18.48 13.89
C ALA A 356 -2.37 -18.24 14.35
N ALA A 357 -3.12 -17.36 13.68
CA ALA A 357 -4.54 -17.15 13.95
C ALA A 357 -5.37 -18.41 13.70
N GLU A 358 -5.02 -19.22 12.69
CA GLU A 358 -5.68 -20.51 12.44
C GLU A 358 -5.36 -21.57 13.51
N LEU A 359 -4.15 -21.54 14.08
CA LEU A 359 -3.69 -22.52 15.08
C LEU A 359 -4.14 -22.16 16.50
N ARG A 360 -3.89 -20.93 16.92
CA ARG A 360 -4.07 -20.46 18.31
C ARG A 360 -4.39 -18.96 18.33
N PRO A 361 -5.65 -18.55 18.06
CA PRO A 361 -6.07 -17.14 18.08
C PRO A 361 -5.70 -16.40 19.37
N ALA A 362 -5.80 -17.07 20.52
CA ALA A 362 -5.50 -16.49 21.83
C ALA A 362 -4.04 -16.01 21.97
N ALA A 363 -3.09 -16.58 21.23
CA ALA A 363 -1.69 -16.14 21.24
C ALA A 363 -1.48 -14.78 20.56
N LEU A 364 -2.51 -14.24 19.89
CA LEU A 364 -2.49 -12.93 19.23
C LEU A 364 -3.16 -11.84 20.07
N GLU A 365 -3.84 -12.20 21.16
CA GLU A 365 -4.49 -11.25 22.04
C GLU A 365 -3.47 -10.47 22.88
N ALA A 366 -3.87 -9.31 23.37
CA ALA A 366 -3.01 -8.48 24.19
C ALA A 366 -3.03 -8.94 25.64
N GLU A 367 -1.87 -8.84 26.30
CA GLU A 367 -1.77 -9.12 27.73
C GLU A 367 -1.63 -7.81 28.52
N GLY A 368 -2.64 -7.53 29.36
CA GLY A 368 -2.62 -6.43 30.34
C GLY A 368 -3.08 -5.06 29.83
N GLU A 369 -2.98 -4.06 30.70
CA GLU A 369 -3.27 -2.65 30.43
C GLU A 369 -1.98 -1.81 30.42
N PRO A 370 -1.97 -0.65 29.74
CA PRO A 370 -0.85 0.28 29.84
C PRO A 370 -0.53 0.64 31.29
N SER A 371 0.75 0.70 31.64
CA SER A 371 1.20 1.04 33.00
C SER A 371 2.41 1.99 32.98
N VAL A 372 2.59 2.71 34.08
CA VAL A 372 3.66 3.70 34.24
C VAL A 372 4.40 3.41 35.55
N SER A 373 5.73 3.40 35.49
CA SER A 373 6.59 3.27 36.67
C SER A 373 7.70 4.31 36.63
N ALA A 374 8.04 4.89 37.78
CA ALA A 374 9.06 5.92 37.90
C ALA A 374 10.19 5.46 38.82
N THR A 375 11.44 5.70 38.43
CA THR A 375 12.64 5.44 39.21
C THR A 375 13.48 6.73 39.32
N PRO A 376 14.54 6.77 40.14
CA PRO A 376 15.46 7.90 40.16
C PRO A 376 16.13 8.17 38.80
N GLU A 377 16.34 7.14 37.99
CA GLU A 377 16.99 7.21 36.68
C GLU A 377 16.07 7.71 35.56
N GLY A 378 14.75 7.54 35.70
CA GLY A 378 13.79 7.95 34.68
C GLY A 378 12.37 7.41 34.88
N VAL A 379 11.60 7.40 33.80
CA VAL A 379 10.22 6.88 33.79
C VAL A 379 10.08 5.83 32.71
N THR A 380 9.44 4.72 33.05
CA THR A 380 9.10 3.64 32.12
C THR A 380 7.60 3.60 31.90
N VAL A 381 7.20 3.68 30.63
CA VAL A 381 5.83 3.45 30.17
C VAL A 381 5.77 2.10 29.49
N THR A 382 4.94 1.20 30.01
CA THR A 382 4.77 -0.15 29.49
C THR A 382 3.41 -0.27 28.81
N LEU A 383 3.44 -0.46 27.49
CA LEU A 383 2.26 -0.76 26.69
C LEU A 383 2.04 -2.28 26.62
N PRO A 384 0.78 -2.74 26.52
CA PRO A 384 0.46 -4.16 26.38
C PRO A 384 1.18 -4.79 25.20
N TRP A 385 1.81 -5.93 25.44
CA TRP A 385 2.45 -6.69 24.37
C TRP A 385 1.40 -7.34 23.46
N ARG A 386 1.68 -7.38 22.15
CA ARG A 386 0.81 -8.01 21.14
C ARG A 386 1.66 -8.67 20.06
N ALA A 387 1.33 -9.89 19.66
CA ALA A 387 2.00 -10.51 18.52
C ALA A 387 1.76 -9.70 17.22
N GLU A 388 0.53 -9.22 17.01
CA GLU A 388 0.20 -8.34 15.89
C GLU A 388 0.53 -6.87 16.25
N PRO A 389 1.49 -6.22 15.56
CA PRO A 389 1.80 -4.83 15.79
C PRO A 389 0.58 -3.94 15.51
N ARG A 390 0.18 -3.08 16.45
CA ARG A 390 -0.91 -2.11 16.27
C ARG A 390 -0.45 -0.67 16.44
N PRO A 391 -1.11 0.29 15.77
CA PRO A 391 -0.93 1.71 16.08
C PRO A 391 -1.36 1.98 17.53
N CYS A 392 -0.77 2.99 18.18
CA CYS A 392 -1.21 3.45 19.49
C CYS A 392 -2.68 3.87 19.44
N ASP A 393 -3.43 3.47 20.46
CA ASP A 393 -4.77 3.99 20.73
C ASP A 393 -4.71 5.13 21.77
N ALA A 394 -5.87 5.71 22.09
CA ALA A 394 -5.96 6.80 23.06
C ALA A 394 -5.45 6.39 24.45
N ALA A 395 -5.62 5.13 24.86
CA ALA A 395 -5.14 4.63 26.14
C ALA A 395 -3.60 4.57 26.17
N ALA A 396 -2.97 4.08 25.10
CA ALA A 396 -1.52 4.07 24.96
C ALA A 396 -0.93 5.49 24.98
N VAL A 397 -1.54 6.44 24.25
CA VAL A 397 -1.06 7.84 24.25
C VAL A 397 -1.28 8.50 25.62
N THR A 398 -2.38 8.18 26.32
CA THR A 398 -2.63 8.68 27.68
C THR A 398 -1.58 8.16 28.66
N ALA A 399 -1.22 6.88 28.61
CA ALA A 399 -0.16 6.33 29.44
C ALA A 399 1.21 6.99 29.17
N LEU A 400 1.51 7.30 27.90
CA LEU A 400 2.70 8.07 27.54
C LEU A 400 2.67 9.47 28.17
N ARG A 401 1.52 10.14 28.10
CA ARG A 401 1.30 11.48 28.68
C ARG A 401 1.50 11.48 30.20
N ASP A 402 0.95 10.48 30.86
CA ASP A 402 1.08 10.31 32.32
C ASP A 402 2.53 10.02 32.71
N GLY A 403 3.24 9.16 31.96
CA GLY A 403 4.67 8.92 32.17
C GLY A 403 5.52 10.17 32.00
N VAL A 404 5.30 10.93 30.92
CA VAL A 404 6.01 12.20 30.69
C VAL A 404 5.74 13.21 31.83
N THR A 405 4.54 13.21 32.41
CA THR A 405 4.20 14.10 33.53
C THR A 405 5.03 13.79 34.79
N LEU A 406 5.49 12.55 34.95
CA LEU A 406 6.36 12.13 36.06
C LEU A 406 7.85 12.39 35.79
N LEU A 407 8.21 12.70 34.54
CA LEU A 407 9.59 12.85 34.10
C LEU A 407 10.17 14.19 34.57
N ARG A 408 11.41 14.19 35.05
CA ARG A 408 12.16 15.42 35.38
C ARG A 408 13.08 15.81 34.23
N PRO A 409 13.40 17.11 34.06
CA PRO A 409 14.41 17.57 33.10
C PRO A 409 15.72 16.77 33.22
N GLY A 410 16.22 16.29 32.09
CA GLY A 410 17.44 15.48 31.98
C GLY A 410 17.24 13.96 32.15
N GLN A 411 16.07 13.50 32.59
CA GLN A 411 15.80 12.06 32.76
C GLN A 411 15.52 11.35 31.43
N THR A 412 15.61 10.01 31.47
CA THR A 412 15.30 9.13 30.35
C THR A 412 13.84 8.69 30.41
N LEU A 413 13.16 8.71 29.26
CA LEU A 413 11.87 8.06 29.08
C LEU A 413 12.09 6.71 28.39
N GLU A 414 11.75 5.62 29.07
CA GLU A 414 11.69 4.26 28.49
C GLU A 414 10.24 3.95 28.07
N MET A 415 10.07 3.44 26.85
CA MET A 415 8.80 2.96 26.34
C MET A 415 8.96 1.50 25.93
N THR A 416 8.12 0.62 26.46
CA THR A 416 8.12 -0.81 26.12
C THR A 416 6.80 -1.20 25.45
N GLY A 417 6.85 -2.08 24.46
CA GLY A 417 5.66 -2.53 23.71
C GLY A 417 5.22 -1.60 22.59
N LEU A 418 5.98 -0.54 22.29
CA LEU A 418 5.70 0.38 21.19
C LEU A 418 6.28 -0.14 19.86
N TYR A 419 5.41 -0.55 18.93
CA TYR A 419 5.83 -0.99 17.60
C TYR A 419 6.06 0.19 16.66
N LEU A 420 7.26 0.33 16.11
CA LEU A 420 7.60 1.39 15.15
C LEU A 420 7.42 0.96 13.68
N VAL A 421 6.40 0.15 13.40
CA VAL A 421 6.06 -0.27 12.01
C VAL A 421 4.87 0.50 11.44
N HIS A 422 4.19 1.30 12.28
CA HIS A 422 3.04 2.12 11.92
C HIS A 422 3.43 3.60 11.89
N ARG A 423 2.94 4.31 10.87
CA ARG A 423 3.18 5.73 10.65
C ARG A 423 2.77 6.60 11.84
N LEU A 424 1.66 6.27 12.51
CA LEU A 424 1.22 6.96 13.73
C LEU A 424 2.32 6.93 14.79
N ASN A 425 2.83 5.75 15.12
CA ASN A 425 3.78 5.56 16.23
C ASN A 425 5.11 6.25 15.95
N ILE A 426 5.56 6.22 14.69
CA ILE A 426 6.79 6.90 14.28
C ILE A 426 6.60 8.41 14.21
N SER A 427 5.44 8.87 13.74
CA SER A 427 5.12 10.30 13.73
C SER A 427 5.08 10.85 15.15
N LEU A 428 4.46 10.11 16.07
CA LEU A 428 4.44 10.44 17.49
C LEU A 428 5.84 10.50 18.08
N LEU A 429 6.66 9.46 17.85
CA LEU A 429 8.06 9.44 18.29
C LEU A 429 8.84 10.64 17.74
N GLN A 430 8.67 10.98 16.46
CA GLN A 430 9.38 12.09 15.84
C GLN A 430 8.98 13.44 16.44
N LEU A 431 7.69 13.65 16.71
CA LEU A 431 7.21 14.86 17.39
C LEU A 431 7.76 14.93 18.82
N MET A 432 7.78 13.80 19.54
CA MET A 432 8.36 13.73 20.87
C MET A 432 9.87 14.05 20.84
N VAL A 433 10.63 13.47 19.92
CA VAL A 433 12.06 13.80 19.76
C VAL A 433 12.27 15.29 19.47
N ALA A 434 11.49 15.86 18.56
CA ALA A 434 11.61 17.27 18.20
C ALA A 434 11.32 18.23 19.37
N ARG A 435 10.50 17.79 20.33
CA ARG A 435 10.11 18.54 21.53
C ARG A 435 10.94 18.19 22.77
N ALA A 436 11.66 17.07 22.76
CA ALA A 436 12.51 16.63 23.87
C ALA A 436 13.80 17.45 24.02
N GLY A 437 14.19 18.21 22.99
CA GLY A 437 15.33 19.12 23.00
C GLY A 437 16.45 18.75 22.04
N PRO A 438 17.47 19.62 21.86
CA PRO A 438 18.48 19.47 20.81
C PRO A 438 19.42 18.27 20.99
N GLU A 439 19.57 17.77 22.21
CA GLU A 439 20.42 16.62 22.57
C GLU A 439 19.63 15.30 22.65
N ALA A 440 18.33 15.32 22.33
CA ALA A 440 17.48 14.13 22.44
C ALA A 440 17.95 13.03 21.47
N ALA A 441 18.38 11.91 22.04
CA ALA A 441 18.81 10.72 21.32
C ALA A 441 17.84 9.55 21.55
N VAL A 442 17.70 8.72 20.53
CA VAL A 442 16.85 7.53 20.54
C VAL A 442 17.72 6.29 20.53
N GLN A 443 17.43 5.36 21.43
CA GLN A 443 18.00 4.01 21.43
C GLN A 443 16.88 2.99 21.28
N LEU A 444 17.04 2.04 20.33
CA LEU A 444 16.04 1.04 20.00
C LEU A 444 16.60 -0.37 20.24
N THR A 445 15.92 -1.16 21.07
CA THR A 445 16.31 -2.54 21.38
C THR A 445 15.09 -3.46 21.46
N VAL A 446 15.32 -4.76 21.35
CA VAL A 446 14.28 -5.79 21.56
C VAL A 446 14.77 -6.63 22.73
N SER A 447 13.91 -6.89 23.71
CA SER A 447 14.29 -7.73 24.86
C SER A 447 14.47 -9.19 24.45
N ASP A 448 15.33 -9.89 25.19
CA ASP A 448 15.50 -11.35 25.11
C ASP A 448 14.41 -12.12 25.89
N SER A 449 13.35 -11.42 26.35
CA SER A 449 12.23 -12.05 27.04
C SER A 449 11.37 -12.86 26.08
N VAL A 450 10.58 -13.78 26.64
CA VAL A 450 9.54 -14.52 25.91
C VAL A 450 8.21 -14.16 26.56
N PRO A 451 7.31 -13.40 25.88
CA PRO A 451 7.45 -12.89 24.51
C PRO A 451 8.48 -11.75 24.34
N PRO A 452 8.99 -11.51 23.12
CA PRO A 452 9.97 -10.46 22.84
C PRO A 452 9.32 -9.08 22.86
N VAL A 453 9.86 -8.14 23.63
CA VAL A 453 9.28 -6.81 23.85
C VAL A 453 10.10 -5.74 23.14
N PRO A 454 9.51 -4.96 22.21
CA PRO A 454 10.14 -3.77 21.65
C PRO A 454 10.40 -2.74 22.76
N LYS A 455 11.62 -2.21 22.84
CA LYS A 455 12.03 -1.17 23.79
C LYS A 455 12.61 0.05 23.08
N LEU A 456 12.26 1.23 23.60
CA LEU A 456 12.72 2.52 23.12
C LEU A 456 13.14 3.38 24.30
N LEU A 457 14.33 3.98 24.21
CA LEU A 457 14.80 4.99 25.17
C LEU A 457 14.92 6.34 24.48
N LEU A 458 14.28 7.35 25.05
CA LEU A 458 14.42 8.76 24.65
C LEU A 458 15.21 9.50 25.74
N ARG A 459 16.43 9.95 25.42
CA ARG A 459 17.32 10.56 26.42
C ARG A 459 18.28 11.61 25.85
N PRO A 460 18.60 12.66 26.61
CA PRO A 460 17.83 13.18 27.75
C PRO A 460 16.58 13.94 27.25
N VAL A 461 15.51 13.98 28.05
CA VAL A 461 14.39 14.91 27.82
C VAL A 461 14.67 16.22 28.55
N SER A 462 14.88 17.30 27.81
CA SER A 462 15.25 18.60 28.35
C SER A 462 14.06 19.30 29.02
N ASP A 463 12.89 19.29 28.38
CA ASP A 463 11.65 19.89 28.90
C ASP A 463 10.46 18.93 28.68
N PRO A 464 10.01 18.23 29.74
CA PRO A 464 8.83 17.38 29.68
C PRO A 464 7.52 18.14 29.39
N THR A 465 7.45 19.45 29.65
CA THR A 465 6.21 20.25 29.52
C THR A 465 5.72 20.34 28.08
N GLU A 466 6.66 20.51 27.14
CA GLU A 466 6.38 20.51 25.70
C GLU A 466 5.85 19.15 25.23
N LEU A 467 6.36 18.05 25.81
CA LEU A 467 5.88 16.70 25.52
C LEU A 467 4.47 16.44 26.07
N VAL A 468 4.16 16.91 27.28
CA VAL A 468 2.79 16.82 27.82
C VAL A 468 1.82 17.58 26.91
N SER A 469 2.16 18.81 26.52
CA SER A 469 1.32 19.64 25.66
C SER A 469 1.08 19.00 24.29
N LEU A 470 2.13 18.40 23.71
CA LEU A 470 2.02 17.62 22.48
C LEU A 470 1.06 16.43 22.66
N LEU A 471 1.23 15.63 23.71
CA LEU A 471 0.42 14.42 23.92
C LEU A 471 -1.04 14.76 24.22
N ASP A 472 -1.31 15.82 24.99
CA ASP A 472 -2.66 16.35 25.23
C ASP A 472 -3.36 16.74 23.92
N TRP A 473 -2.60 17.25 22.93
CA TRP A 473 -3.12 17.54 21.59
C TRP A 473 -3.36 16.27 20.75
N VAL A 474 -2.54 15.23 20.90
CA VAL A 474 -2.65 13.97 20.14
C VAL A 474 -3.81 13.08 20.61
N ILE A 475 -4.06 13.00 21.93
CA ILE A 475 -5.08 12.12 22.53
C ILE A 475 -6.46 12.24 21.84
N PRO A 476 -7.06 13.43 21.68
CA PRO A 476 -8.38 13.53 21.05
C PRO A 476 -8.38 13.08 19.58
N LEU A 477 -7.29 13.32 18.85
CA LEU A 477 -7.18 12.90 17.45
C LEU A 477 -7.23 11.37 17.32
N VAL A 478 -6.51 10.66 18.18
CA VAL A 478 -6.49 9.19 18.20
C VAL A 478 -7.82 8.63 18.75
N ALA A 479 -8.43 9.29 19.73
CA ALA A 479 -9.74 8.90 20.28
C ALA A 479 -10.88 8.95 19.26
N ASP A 480 -10.85 9.93 18.34
CA ASP A 480 -11.80 10.03 17.22
C ASP A 480 -11.55 8.99 16.11
N GLY A 481 -10.64 8.02 16.35
CA GLY A 481 -10.27 7.01 15.37
C GLY A 481 -9.51 7.61 14.19
N ASN A 482 -8.69 8.65 14.43
CA ASN A 482 -7.78 9.18 13.43
C ASN A 482 -6.33 8.72 13.65
N CYS A 483 -5.57 8.61 12.57
CA CYS A 483 -4.12 8.47 12.59
C CYS A 483 -3.45 9.79 12.28
N LEU A 484 -2.37 10.11 12.99
CA LEU A 484 -1.49 11.21 12.64
C LEU A 484 -0.56 10.77 11.53
N SER A 485 -0.61 11.48 10.43
CA SER A 485 0.27 11.33 9.30
C SER A 485 1.12 12.58 9.21
N LEU A 486 2.40 12.47 9.57
CA LEU A 486 3.42 13.43 9.15
C LEU A 486 3.91 13.06 7.74
N LEU A 487 4.37 14.06 6.98
CA LEU A 487 4.93 13.94 5.62
C LEU A 487 5.81 12.67 5.42
N PRO A 488 6.04 12.19 4.19
CA PRO A 488 6.73 10.92 3.97
C PRO A 488 8.07 10.83 4.72
N LEU A 489 8.41 9.62 5.18
CA LEU A 489 9.66 9.24 5.88
C LEU A 489 10.92 10.10 5.64
N PRO A 490 11.29 10.40 4.39
CA PRO A 490 12.49 11.18 4.09
C PRO A 490 12.45 12.61 4.61
N GLN A 491 11.24 13.13 4.79
CA GLN A 491 10.97 14.42 5.40
C GLN A 491 10.93 14.31 6.94
N LEU A 492 10.71 13.10 7.48
CA LEU A 492 10.63 12.86 8.93
C LEU A 492 12.00 12.91 9.61
N CYS A 493 12.97 12.13 9.15
CA CYS A 493 14.27 12.01 9.82
C CYS A 493 15.45 11.83 8.86
N GLN A 494 16.66 12.16 9.36
CA GLN A 494 17.90 11.98 8.61
C GLN A 494 18.22 10.50 8.39
N ARG A 495 19.01 10.22 7.35
CA ARG A 495 19.39 8.87 6.91
C ARG A 495 19.82 7.91 8.04
N PRO A 496 20.69 8.29 9.00
CA PRO A 496 21.10 7.36 10.06
C PRO A 496 19.93 6.89 10.95
N ALA A 497 18.98 7.78 11.25
CA ALA A 497 17.78 7.44 12.02
C ALA A 497 16.86 6.49 11.23
N ALA A 498 16.68 6.74 9.93
CA ALA A 498 15.92 5.86 9.05
C ALA A 498 16.55 4.46 8.93
N GLU A 499 17.88 4.36 8.80
CA GLU A 499 18.60 3.09 8.74
C GLU A 499 18.49 2.32 10.07
N GLN A 500 18.63 3.01 11.23
CA GLN A 500 18.42 2.40 12.55
C GLN A 500 16.98 1.87 12.69
N LEU A 501 15.98 2.65 12.27
CA LEU A 501 14.57 2.28 12.34
C LEU A 501 14.25 1.02 11.51
N VAL A 502 14.72 0.97 10.26
CA VAL A 502 14.48 -0.19 9.37
C VAL A 502 15.16 -1.45 9.91
N ALA A 503 16.41 -1.33 10.40
CA ALA A 503 17.14 -2.44 11.02
C ALA A 503 16.44 -2.95 12.28
N TYR A 504 16.02 -2.03 13.16
CA TYR A 504 15.26 -2.33 14.37
C TYR A 504 13.95 -3.06 14.08
N ASN A 505 13.15 -2.54 13.14
CA ASN A 505 11.88 -3.16 12.78
C ASN A 505 12.07 -4.55 12.18
N GLY A 506 13.14 -4.77 11.39
CA GLY A 506 13.50 -6.09 10.91
C GLY A 506 13.78 -7.09 12.03
N ARG A 507 14.44 -6.65 13.12
CA ARG A 507 14.64 -7.48 14.32
C ARG A 507 13.34 -7.76 15.06
N VAL A 508 12.48 -6.76 15.25
CA VAL A 508 11.16 -6.94 15.89
C VAL A 508 10.33 -7.97 15.13
N VAL A 509 10.23 -7.81 13.80
CA VAL A 509 9.50 -8.74 12.92
C VAL A 509 10.04 -10.17 13.05
N ARG A 510 11.36 -10.33 13.08
CA ARG A 510 12.01 -11.63 13.27
C ARG A 510 11.68 -12.25 14.62
N ALA A 511 11.86 -11.51 15.71
CA ALA A 511 11.64 -12.01 17.06
C ALA A 511 10.18 -12.42 17.27
N VAL A 512 9.22 -11.59 16.85
CA VAL A 512 7.78 -11.90 16.90
C VAL A 512 7.45 -13.15 16.08
N THR A 513 7.95 -13.26 14.86
CA THR A 513 7.70 -14.45 14.03
C THR A 513 8.27 -15.72 14.65
N GLN A 514 9.47 -15.65 15.24
CA GLN A 514 10.07 -16.79 15.92
C GLN A 514 9.25 -17.21 17.14
N TYR A 515 8.75 -16.26 17.92
CA TYR A 515 7.81 -16.51 19.01
C TYR A 515 6.54 -17.24 18.51
N LEU A 516 5.93 -16.77 17.42
CA LEU A 516 4.77 -17.43 16.82
C LEU A 516 5.07 -18.87 16.40
N VAL A 517 6.22 -19.11 15.77
CA VAL A 517 6.66 -20.46 15.38
C VAL A 517 6.82 -21.37 16.59
N GLN A 518 7.38 -20.87 17.69
CA GLN A 518 7.49 -21.63 18.94
C GLN A 518 6.10 -21.98 19.48
N CYS A 519 5.18 -21.02 19.54
CA CYS A 519 3.81 -21.24 20.02
C CYS A 519 2.98 -22.18 19.13
N GLY A 520 3.28 -22.25 17.83
CA GLY A 520 2.60 -23.11 16.86
C GLY A 520 3.26 -24.49 16.64
N GLY A 521 4.45 -24.71 17.21
CA GLY A 521 5.18 -25.98 17.15
C GLY A 521 4.76 -26.99 18.23
N ASP A 522 4.09 -26.52 19.27
CA ASP A 522 3.49 -27.38 20.30
C ASP A 522 2.21 -28.02 19.71
N GLU A 523 2.36 -29.17 19.06
CA GLU A 523 1.22 -30.06 18.83
C GLU A 523 0.54 -30.30 20.18
N VAL A 524 -0.76 -30.03 20.25
CA VAL A 524 -1.63 -30.58 21.29
C VAL A 524 -1.54 -32.10 21.16
N VAL A 525 -0.65 -32.72 21.92
CA VAL A 525 -0.72 -34.15 22.18
C VAL A 525 -2.04 -34.35 22.94
N PRO A 526 -3.01 -35.13 22.43
CA PRO A 526 -4.24 -35.38 23.15
C PRO A 526 -3.89 -36.10 24.46
N GLY A 527 -4.01 -35.41 25.59
CA GLY A 527 -3.92 -36.03 26.92
C GLY A 527 -2.85 -35.55 27.90
N GLN A 528 -2.18 -34.41 27.69
CA GLN A 528 -1.38 -33.81 28.78
C GLN A 528 -2.00 -32.51 29.31
N THR A 529 -2.55 -32.61 30.52
CA THR A 529 -2.91 -31.48 31.37
C THR A 529 -1.62 -30.81 31.83
N ILE A 530 -1.41 -29.54 31.46
CA ILE A 530 -0.34 -28.72 32.04
C ILE A 530 -0.91 -28.09 33.32
N VAL A 531 -0.36 -28.48 34.47
CA VAL A 531 -0.53 -27.76 35.74
C VAL A 531 0.58 -26.70 35.81
N PRO A 532 0.27 -25.44 36.15
CA PRO A 532 1.28 -24.40 36.32
C PRO A 532 2.01 -24.57 37.66
N ASP A 533 3.35 -24.49 37.63
CA ASP A 533 4.19 -24.19 38.80
C ASP A 533 4.39 -22.68 38.94
#